data_AF-A0A7X1NIN2-F1
#
_entry.id   AF-A0A7X1NIN2-F1
#
_cell.length_a   1.000
_cell.length_b   1.000
_cell.length_c   1.000
_cell.angle_alpha   90.00
_cell.angle_beta   90.00
_cell.angle_gamma   90.00
#
_symmetry.space_group_name_H-M   'P 1'
#
loop_
_entity.id
_entity.type
_entity.pdbx_description
1 polymer ?
#
loop_
_entity_poly.entity_id
_entity_poly.type
_entity_poly.pdbx_seq_one_letter_code
_entity_poly.pdbx_strand_id
1 'polypeptide(L)' 'MVTQAYGRHLLIKRLDDEEPTVVARLTEFGRNRYGAAFRSHSGRWEPLPGTGSLEEMANVVVTLLQPYLQPDN' A
#
# COMPACT_ATOMS: atom_id res chain seq x y z
N MET A 1 3.51 5.21 9.58
CA MET A 1 2.86 5.24 8.25
C MET A 1 1.65 6.14 8.29
N VAL A 2 1.28 6.74 7.16
CA VAL A 2 0.02 7.48 7.01
C VAL A 2 -0.72 7.02 5.76
N THR A 3 -2.05 7.09 5.78
CA THR A 3 -2.89 6.86 4.61
C THR A 3 -3.38 8.19 4.04
N GLN A 4 -3.46 8.28 2.71
CA GLN A 4 -3.97 9.46 2.02
C GLN A 4 -4.90 9.03 0.87
N ALA A 5 -6.10 9.61 0.81
CA ALA A 5 -7.01 9.43 -0.31
C ALA A 5 -6.49 10.15 -1.57
N TYR A 6 -6.56 9.47 -2.71
CA TYR A 6 -6.19 10.00 -4.03
C TYR A 6 -7.07 9.37 -5.12
N GLY A 7 -8.16 10.05 -5.48
CA GLY A 7 -9.18 9.49 -6.36
C GLY A 7 -9.74 8.18 -5.80
N ARG A 8 -9.67 7.10 -6.59
CA ARG A 8 -10.09 5.74 -6.17
C ARG A 8 -9.05 4.97 -5.36
N HIS A 9 -7.95 5.62 -5.01
CA HIS A 9 -6.82 5.00 -4.32
C HIS A 9 -6.72 5.48 -2.88
N LEU A 10 -6.37 4.57 -1.98
CA LEU A 10 -5.80 4.91 -0.68
C LEU A 10 -4.31 4.65 -0.75
N LEU A 11 -3.52 5.72 -0.75
CA LEU A 11 -2.07 5.66 -0.77
C LEU A 11 -1.56 5.40 0.65
N ILE A 12 -0.61 4.49 0.77
CA ILE A 12 0.07 4.17 2.02
C ILE A 12 1.47 4.75 1.91
N LYS A 13 1.78 5.66 2.83
CA LYS A 13 3.04 6.38 2.88
C LYS A 13 3.87 5.91 4.06
N ARG A 14 5.13 5.58 3.80
CA ARG A 14 6.17 5.48 4.81
C ARG A 14 6.58 6.90 5.19
N LEU A 15 6.72 7.15 6.49
CA LEU A 15 7.23 8.42 7.00
C LEU A 15 8.72 8.19 7.21
N ASP A 16 9.54 8.78 6.36
CA ASP A 16 11.00 8.82 6.50
C ASP A 16 11.41 10.24 6.93
N ASP A 17 12.66 10.43 7.36
CA ASP A 17 13.14 11.70 7.91
C ASP A 17 13.25 12.84 6.88
N GLU A 18 13.17 12.55 5.58
CA GLU A 18 13.21 13.53 4.49
C GLU A 18 11.80 13.84 3.93
N GLU A 19 11.22 12.92 3.16
CA GLU A 19 9.91 13.09 2.54
C GLU A 19 9.04 11.81 2.63
N PRO A 20 7.72 11.93 2.89
CA PRO A 20 6.82 10.79 2.90
C PRO A 20 6.77 10.06 1.55
N THR A 21 7.28 8.83 1.51
CA THR A 21 7.32 8.02 0.29
C THR A 21 6.09 7.13 0.19
N VAL A 22 5.43 7.14 -0.97
CA VAL A 22 4.34 6.18 -1.26
C VAL A 22 4.94 4.80 -1.51
N VAL A 23 4.61 3.85 -0.64
CA VAL A 23 5.13 2.47 -0.69
C VAL A 23 4.08 1.45 -1.11
N ALA A 24 2.80 1.76 -0.92
CA ALA A 24 1.70 0.91 -1.36
C ALA A 24 0.45 1.72 -1.68
N ARG A 25 -0.49 1.08 -2.36
CA ARG A 25 -1.83 1.61 -2.59
C ARG A 25 -2.88 0.52 -2.51
N LEU A 26 -4.04 0.88 -2.00
CA LEU A 26 -5.29 0.13 -2.14
C LEU A 26 -6.12 0.80 -3.22
N THR A 27 -6.73 0.04 -4.12
CA THR A 27 -7.55 0.55 -5.22
C THR A 27 -8.94 -0.03 -5.12
N GLU A 28 -9.95 0.83 -5.06
CA GLU A 28 -11.34 0.37 -5.08
C GLU A 28 -11.77 -0.04 -6.49
N PHE A 29 -12.33 -1.24 -6.62
CA PHE A 29 -12.93 -1.76 -7.85
C PHE A 29 -14.46 -1.66 -7.86
N GLY A 30 -15.05 -1.22 -6.74
CA GLY A 30 -16.49 -1.09 -6.51
C GLY A 30 -17.04 -2.17 -5.58
N ARG A 31 -18.25 -1.93 -5.05
CA ARG A 31 -18.95 -2.85 -4.12
C ARG A 31 -18.10 -3.19 -2.88
N ASN A 32 -17.35 -2.22 -2.36
CA ASN A 32 -16.45 -2.40 -1.22
C ASN A 32 -15.37 -3.49 -1.46
N ARG A 33 -14.96 -3.71 -2.72
CA ARG A 33 -13.86 -4.61 -3.08
C ARG A 33 -12.65 -3.80 -3.53
N TYR A 34 -11.50 -4.17 -2.98
CA TYR A 34 -10.22 -3.52 -3.14
C TYR A 34 -9.19 -4.53 -3.65
N GLY A 35 -8.23 -4.06 -4.42
CA GLY A 35 -6.97 -4.73 -4.67
C GLY A 35 -5.82 -3.87 -4.14
N ALA A 36 -4.66 -4.49 -3.96
CA ALA A 36 -3.47 -3.80 -3.46
C ALA A 36 -2.31 -3.89 -4.44
N ALA A 37 -1.46 -2.88 -4.43
CA ALA A 37 -0.18 -2.90 -5.14
C ALA A 37 0.89 -2.22 -4.28
N PHE A 38 2.11 -2.73 -4.32
CA PHE A 38 3.26 -2.10 -3.69
C PHE A 38 4.11 -1.39 -4.74
N ARG A 39 4.85 -0.37 -4.31
CA ARG A 39 5.80 0.34 -5.14
C ARG A 39 7.18 -0.24 -4.86
N SER A 40 7.77 -0.89 -5.86
CA SER A 40 9.13 -1.42 -5.75
C SER A 40 10.15 -0.29 -5.70
N HIS A 41 11.40 -0.62 -5.36
CA HIS A 41 12.53 0.33 -5.35
C HIS A 41 12.79 0.99 -6.71
N SER A 42 12.40 0.35 -7.82
CA SER A 42 12.50 0.95 -9.17
C SER A 42 11.34 1.90 -9.48
N GLY A 43 10.42 2.11 -8.55
CA GLY A 43 9.25 2.96 -8.69
C GLY A 43 8.07 2.29 -9.41
N ARG A 44 8.20 1.03 -9.85
CA ARG A 44 7.14 0.25 -10.51
C ARG A 44 6.08 -0.20 -9.50
N TRP A 45 4.82 -0.19 -9.94
CA TRP A 45 3.72 -0.78 -9.18
C TRP A 45 3.62 -2.28 -9.46
N GLU A 46 3.70 -3.07 -8.39
CA GLU A 46 3.60 -4.53 -8.41
C GLU A 46 2.33 -4.97 -7.67
N PRO A 47 1.48 -5.82 -8.27
CA PRO A 47 0.25 -6.25 -7.64
C PRO A 47 0.55 -7.15 -6.44
N LEU A 48 -0.20 -6.95 -5.35
CA LEU A 48 -0.26 -7.91 -4.25
C LEU A 48 -1.37 -8.94 -4.53
N PRO A 49 -1.23 -10.17 -4.00
CA PRO A 49 -2.21 -11.21 -4.21
C PRO A 49 -3.57 -10.86 -3.59
N GLY A 50 -4.63 -11.24 -4.29
CA GLY A 50 -6.00 -11.22 -3.78
C GLY A 50 -6.77 -9.91 -4.01
N THR A 51 -8.07 -10.00 -3.74
CA THR A 51 -9.01 -8.88 -3.69
C THR A 51 -9.99 -9.12 -2.56
N GLY A 52 -10.36 -8.09 -1.82
CA GLY A 52 -11.22 -8.23 -0.64
C GLY A 52 -11.78 -6.89 -0.19
N SER A 53 -12.41 -6.87 0.97
CA SER A 53 -12.73 -5.66 1.70
C SER A 53 -11.50 -4.79 1.97
N LEU A 54 -11.73 -3.54 2.35
CA LEU A 54 -10.64 -2.64 2.73
C LEU A 54 -9.77 -3.23 3.85
N GLU A 55 -10.41 -3.83 4.86
CA GLU A 55 -9.74 -4.43 6.02
C GLU A 55 -8.89 -5.64 5.62
N GLU A 56 -9.44 -6.56 4.84
CA GLU A 56 -8.69 -7.73 4.35
C GLU A 56 -7.46 -7.30 3.55
N MET A 57 -7.61 -6.31 2.66
CA MET A 57 -6.49 -5.85 1.85
C MET A 57 -5.49 -5.01 2.63
N ALA A 58 -5.92 -4.28 3.67
CA ALA A 58 -5.01 -3.62 4.60
C ALA A 58 -4.13 -4.64 5.34
N ASN A 59 -4.72 -5.75 5.80
CA ASN A 59 -3.99 -6.84 6.44
C ASN A 59 -2.99 -7.51 5.49
N VAL A 60 -3.36 -7.71 4.22
CA VAL A 60 -2.44 -8.22 3.18
C VAL A 60 -1.24 -7.28 3.01
N VAL A 61 -1.49 -5.97 2.88
CA VAL A 61 -0.42 -4.96 2.75
C VAL A 61 0.51 -5.02 3.95
N VAL A 62 -0.02 -4.96 5.18
CA VAL A 62 0.80 -4.98 6.40
C VAL A 62 1.64 -6.25 6.47
N THR A 63 1.03 -7.41 6.24
CA THR A 63 1.72 -8.72 6.35
C THR A 63 2.84 -8.87 5.33
N LEU A 64 2.59 -8.52 4.06
CA LEU A 64 3.57 -8.74 2.99
C LEU A 64 4.64 -7.65 2.94
N LEU A 65 4.29 -6.42 3.31
CA LEU A 65 5.24 -5.32 3.25
C LEU A 65 6.03 -5.14 4.53
N GLN A 66 5.64 -5.77 5.66
CA GLN A 66 6.35 -5.65 6.94
C GLN A 66 7.89 -5.62 6.82
N PRO A 67 8.56 -6.49 6.03
CA PRO A 67 10.02 -6.44 5.87
C PRO A 67 10.53 -5.16 5.20
N TYR A 68 9.78 -4.61 4.24
CA TYR A 68 10.10 -3.37 3.50
C TYR A 68 9.75 -2.09 4.27
N LEU A 69 9.02 -2.21 5.39
CA LEU A 69 8.64 -1.09 6.24
C LEU A 69 9.64 -0.86 7.38
N GLN A 70 10.54 -1.81 7.60
CA GLN A 70 11.65 -1.62 8.51
C GLN A 70 12.65 -0.67 7.85
N PRO A 71 13.19 0.33 8.57
CA PRO A 71 14.30 1.11 8.06
C PRO A 71 15.43 0.15 7.71
N ASP A 72 16.08 0.36 6.56
CA ASP A 72 17.30 -0.37 6.21
C ASP A 72 18.29 -0.18 7.37
N ASN A 73 18.79 -1.30 7.89
CA ASN A 73 19.61 -1.37 9.09
C ASN A 73 20.98 -0.70 8.88
#